data_AF-A0A2M7Z7G7-F1
#
_entry.id   AF-A0A2M7Z7G7-F1
#
_cell.length_a   1.000
_cell.length_b   1.000
_cell.length_c   1.000
_cell.angle_alpha   90.00
_cell.angle_beta   90.00
_cell.angle_gamma   90.00
#
_symmetry.space_group_name_H-M   'P 1'
#
loop_
_entity.id
_entity.type
_entity.pdbx_description
1 polymer ?
#
loop_
_entity_poly.entity_id
_entity_poly.type
_entity_poly.pdbx_seq_one_letter_code
_entity_poly.pdbx_strand_id
1 'polypeptide(L)'
;MITENRAKLFEIAEIAVHHSGGRLSLVFNEEDKSEKFVGDARHFLKLDGTRLGRDIELYGFMGDSIAGWEQTFVMFLEEVLSPLKSVLPESYDKAVEALRTLGESVVYSNHPENILQQWRELF
;
A
#
# COMPACT_ATOMS: atom_id res chain seq x y z
N MET A 1 -6.07 13.56 13.30
CA MET A 1 -4.62 13.63 13.02
C MET A 1 -4.33 12.49 12.06
N ILE A 2 -3.74 12.75 10.89
CA ILE A 2 -3.27 11.66 10.02
C ILE A 2 -1.97 11.16 10.64
N THR A 3 -1.87 9.86 10.90
CA THR A 3 -0.66 9.23 11.42
C THR A 3 0.43 9.22 10.35
N GLU A 4 1.69 9.28 10.77
CA GLU A 4 2.86 9.33 9.86
C GLU A 4 2.85 8.17 8.86
N ASN A 5 2.53 6.97 9.33
CA ASN A 5 2.43 5.76 8.51
C ASN A 5 1.36 5.86 7.42
N ARG A 6 0.22 6.50 7.71
CA ARG A 6 -0.82 6.72 6.70
C ARG A 6 -0.35 7.65 5.60
N ALA A 7 0.37 8.72 5.93
CA ALA A 7 0.99 9.59 4.92
C ALA A 7 2.03 8.84 4.08
N LYS A 8 2.80 7.93 4.70
CA LYS A 8 3.78 7.10 3.98
C LYS A 8 3.14 6.12 3.00
N LEU A 9 1.98 5.56 3.30
CA LEU A 9 1.25 4.73 2.32
C LEU A 9 0.85 5.53 1.07
N PHE A 10 0.51 6.81 1.22
CA PHE A 10 0.30 7.71 0.08
C PHE A 10 1.56 7.93 -0.74
N GLU A 11 2.67 8.27 -0.08
CA GLU A 11 3.96 8.45 -0.76
C GLU A 11 4.37 7.18 -1.54
N ILE A 12 4.16 5.99 -0.98
CA ILE A 12 4.43 4.71 -1.65
C ILE A 12 3.57 4.53 -2.89
N ALA A 13 2.28 4.88 -2.82
CA ALA A 13 1.40 4.84 -3.98
C ALA A 13 1.82 5.85 -5.06
N GLU A 14 2.27 7.05 -4.68
CA GLU A 14 2.82 8.05 -5.60
C GLU A 14 4.12 7.59 -6.27
N ILE A 15 5.00 6.92 -5.54
CA ILE A 15 6.21 6.28 -6.09
C ILE A 15 5.81 5.24 -7.15
N ALA A 16 4.82 4.39 -6.86
CA ALA A 16 4.33 3.42 -7.82
C ALA A 16 3.82 4.13 -9.11
N VAL A 17 3.00 5.17 -8.96
CA VAL A 17 2.49 5.95 -10.10
C VAL A 17 3.62 6.57 -10.91
N HIS A 18 4.61 7.19 -10.26
CA HIS A 18 5.73 7.86 -10.92
C HIS A 18 6.52 6.91 -11.84
N HIS A 19 6.73 5.66 -11.39
CA HIS A 19 7.49 4.65 -12.12
C HIS A 19 6.60 3.73 -13.00
N SER A 20 5.33 4.08 -13.21
CA SER A 20 4.38 3.23 -13.94
C SER A 20 4.37 3.42 -15.46
N GLY A 21 5.11 4.41 -15.98
CA GLY A 21 5.00 4.82 -17.38
C GLY A 21 3.61 5.36 -17.76
N GLY A 22 2.85 5.86 -16.77
CA GLY A 22 1.50 6.41 -16.95
C GLY A 22 0.37 5.38 -16.91
N ARG A 23 0.66 4.11 -16.63
CA ARG A 23 -0.36 3.04 -16.56
C ARG A 23 -1.04 2.93 -15.20
N LEU A 24 -0.41 3.43 -14.15
CA LEU A 24 -1.03 3.61 -12.85
C LEU A 24 -1.57 5.01 -12.70
N SER A 25 -2.71 5.12 -12.03
CA SER A 25 -3.29 6.38 -11.60
C SER A 25 -3.73 6.27 -10.15
N LEU A 26 -3.39 7.26 -9.34
CA LEU A 26 -3.95 7.48 -8.01
C LEU A 26 -5.21 8.33 -8.19
N VAL A 27 -6.38 7.74 -7.93
CA VAL A 27 -7.66 8.40 -8.16
C VAL A 27 -8.36 8.70 -6.84
N PHE A 28 -9.20 9.74 -6.85
CA PHE A 28 -10.00 10.15 -5.70
C PHE A 28 -11.49 10.03 -6.03
N ASN A 29 -12.24 9.30 -5.19
CA ASN A 29 -13.70 9.22 -5.24
C ASN A 29 -14.28 8.91 -6.64
N GLU A 30 -13.61 8.03 -7.41
CA GLU A 30 -14.11 7.59 -8.72
C GLU A 30 -15.08 6.42 -8.55
N GLU A 31 -16.20 6.43 -9.28
CA GLU A 31 -17.14 5.30 -9.30
C GLU A 31 -16.43 4.04 -9.83
N ASP A 32 -16.42 2.98 -9.02
CA ASP A 32 -15.94 1.68 -9.41
C ASP A 32 -17.10 0.75 -9.75
N LYS A 33 -16.91 -0.10 -10.76
CA LYS A 33 -17.87 -1.14 -11.16
C LYS A 33 -17.85 -2.34 -10.21
N SER A 34 -16.83 -2.46 -9.35
CA SER A 34 -16.78 -3.48 -8.31
C SER A 34 -17.75 -3.16 -7.16
N GLU A 35 -18.52 -4.16 -6.74
CA GLU A 35 -19.69 -4.01 -5.86
C GLU A 35 -19.36 -3.34 -4.52
N LYS A 36 -20.30 -2.47 -4.09
CA LYS A 36 -20.41 -1.77 -2.81
C LYS A 36 -19.55 -0.51 -2.70
N PHE A 37 -20.06 0.54 -3.33
CA PHE A 37 -19.77 1.93 -2.99
C PHE A 37 -19.96 2.16 -1.48
N VAL A 38 -18.87 2.20 -0.72
CA VAL A 38 -18.86 2.69 0.66
C VAL A 38 -18.74 4.21 0.54
N GLY A 39 -19.73 4.97 1.01
CA GLY A 39 -19.92 6.40 0.74
C GLY A 39 -18.83 7.37 1.24
N ASP A 40 -17.63 6.87 1.51
CA ASP A 40 -16.45 7.62 1.94
C ASP A 40 -15.18 7.16 1.17
N ALA A 41 -15.31 6.77 -0.11
CA ALA A 41 -14.15 6.41 -0.94
C ALA A 41 -13.20 7.61 -1.08
N ARG A 42 -11.97 7.47 -0.57
CA ARG A 42 -10.98 8.55 -0.60
C ARG A 42 -9.94 8.30 -1.67
N HIS A 43 -8.87 7.54 -1.50
CA HIS A 43 -7.89 7.32 -2.58
C HIS A 43 -7.54 5.85 -2.82
N PHE A 44 -7.36 5.49 -4.09
CA PHE A 44 -6.94 4.15 -4.49
C PHE A 44 -6.20 4.16 -5.83
N LEU A 45 -5.49 3.07 -6.13
CA LEU A 45 -4.76 2.92 -7.39
C LEU A 45 -5.62 2.21 -8.45
N LYS A 46 -5.47 2.63 -9.70
CA LYS A 46 -5.98 1.92 -10.87
C LYS A 46 -4.84 1.58 -11.83
N LEU A 47 -4.78 0.33 -12.26
CA LEU A 47 -3.92 -0.16 -13.33
C LEU A 47 -4.74 -0.30 -14.61
N ASP A 48 -4.40 0.48 -15.64
CA ASP A 48 -5.10 0.49 -16.93
C ASP A 48 -6.64 0.61 -16.78
N GLY A 49 -7.08 1.43 -15.84
CA GLY A 49 -8.51 1.63 -15.56
C GLY A 49 -9.15 0.61 -14.62
N THR A 50 -8.41 -0.40 -14.14
CA THR A 50 -8.90 -1.41 -13.19
C THR A 50 -8.39 -1.11 -11.78
N ARG A 51 -9.29 -1.06 -10.79
CA ARG A 51 -8.94 -0.81 -9.39
C ARG A 51 -8.01 -1.89 -8.82
N LEU A 52 -7.03 -1.44 -8.02
CA LEU A 52 -6.18 -2.27 -7.19
C LEU A 52 -6.50 -2.04 -5.70
N GLY A 53 -6.63 -3.15 -4.97
CA GLY A 53 -6.83 -3.15 -3.52
C GLY A 53 -7.99 -2.28 -3.01
N ARG A 54 -7.89 -1.95 -1.72
CA ARG A 54 -8.84 -1.10 -1.00
C ARG A 54 -8.37 0.36 -0.97
N ASP A 55 -9.15 1.23 -0.33
CA ASP A 55 -8.76 2.62 -0.15
C ASP A 55 -7.51 2.73 0.73
N ILE A 56 -6.59 3.63 0.38
CA ILE A 56 -5.36 3.90 1.13
C ILE A 56 -5.70 4.30 2.58
N GLU A 57 -6.77 5.08 2.75
CA GLU A 57 -7.27 5.48 4.06
C GLU A 57 -7.80 4.31 4.88
N LEU A 58 -8.35 3.27 4.24
CA LEU A 58 -8.83 2.09 4.94
C LEU A 58 -7.64 1.31 5.51
N TYR A 59 -6.56 1.15 4.75
CA TYR A 59 -5.32 0.58 5.30
C TYR A 59 -4.82 1.42 6.48
N GLY A 60 -4.80 2.75 6.36
CA GLY A 60 -4.41 3.62 7.47
C GLY A 60 -5.27 3.41 8.73
N PHE A 61 -6.58 3.31 8.57
CA PHE A 61 -7.50 2.99 9.67
C PHE A 61 -7.26 1.60 10.26
N MET A 62 -7.02 0.59 9.42
CA MET A 62 -6.73 -0.76 9.87
C MET A 62 -5.43 -0.82 10.68
N GLY A 63 -4.39 -0.11 10.23
CA GLY A 63 -3.11 -0.01 10.93
C GLY A 63 -3.24 0.64 12.30
N ASP A 64 -4.02 1.73 12.38
CA ASP A 64 -4.19 2.49 13.63
C ASP A 64 -5.17 1.87 14.62
N SER A 65 -6.14 1.05 14.18
CA SER A 65 -7.31 0.73 15.02
C SER A 65 -7.83 -0.71 14.96
N ILE A 66 -7.36 -1.57 14.04
CA ILE A 66 -7.92 -2.93 13.90
C ILE A 66 -6.85 -4.01 13.91
N ALA A 67 -5.98 -4.02 12.91
CA ALA A 67 -5.07 -5.13 12.62
C ALA A 67 -3.64 -4.89 13.12
N GLY A 68 -3.27 -3.62 13.34
CA GLY A 68 -1.88 -3.22 13.55
C GLY A 68 -1.15 -2.96 12.23
N TRP A 69 -0.07 -2.19 12.30
CA TRP A 69 0.64 -1.69 11.13
C TRP A 69 1.39 -2.80 10.37
N GLU A 70 1.91 -3.81 11.07
CA GLU A 70 2.63 -4.92 10.47
C GLU A 70 1.72 -5.71 9.52
N GLN A 71 0.55 -6.16 10.01
CA GLN A 71 -0.42 -6.89 9.19
C GLN A 71 -0.97 -6.00 8.06
N THR A 72 -1.19 -4.71 8.33
CA THR A 72 -1.69 -3.77 7.34
C THR A 72 -0.71 -3.59 6.18
N PHE A 73 0.60 -3.52 6.44
CA PHE A 73 1.59 -3.42 5.38
C PHE A 73 1.67 -4.69 4.53
N VAL A 74 1.53 -5.87 5.12
CA VAL A 74 1.43 -7.13 4.36
C VAL A 74 0.20 -7.10 3.44
N MET A 75 -0.95 -6.66 3.95
CA MET A 75 -2.17 -6.55 3.12
C MET A 75 -2.00 -5.53 1.98
N PHE A 76 -1.34 -4.40 2.22
CA PHE A 76 -1.04 -3.42 1.19
C PHE A 76 -0.08 -3.99 0.13
N LEU A 77 0.94 -4.73 0.54
CA LEU A 77 1.85 -5.44 -0.37
C LEU A 77 1.08 -6.42 -1.26
N GLU A 78 0.23 -7.27 -0.68
CA GLU A 78 -0.47 -8.33 -1.41
C GLU A 78 -1.56 -7.79 -2.35
N GLU A 79 -2.35 -6.83 -1.88
CA GLU A 79 -3.53 -6.37 -2.60
C GLU A 79 -3.23 -5.24 -3.59
N VAL A 80 -2.16 -4.46 -3.37
CA VAL A 80 -1.84 -3.26 -4.17
C VAL A 80 -0.56 -3.41 -4.96
N LEU A 81 0.55 -3.81 -4.32
CA LEU A 81 1.86 -3.83 -4.98
C LEU A 81 2.11 -5.12 -5.74
N SER A 82 1.80 -6.28 -5.17
CA SER A 82 2.06 -7.60 -5.78
C SER A 82 1.46 -7.78 -7.19
N PRO A 83 0.27 -7.26 -7.52
CA PRO A 83 -0.25 -7.26 -8.88
C PRO A 83 0.66 -6.57 -9.91
N LEU A 84 1.51 -5.64 -9.48
CA LEU A 84 2.42 -4.88 -10.34
C LEU A 84 3.67 -5.70 -10.72
N LYS A 85 4.03 -6.73 -9.94
CA LYS A 85 5.31 -7.45 -10.05
C LYS A 85 5.63 -7.95 -11.45
N SER A 86 4.64 -8.48 -12.17
CA SER A 86 4.81 -9.00 -13.53
C SER A 86 4.47 -8.00 -14.63
N VAL A 87 3.72 -6.93 -14.32
CA VAL A 87 3.15 -6.02 -15.31
C VAL A 87 3.91 -4.69 -15.38
N LEU A 88 4.36 -4.18 -14.23
CA LEU A 88 5.10 -2.93 -14.06
C LEU A 88 6.26 -3.16 -13.07
N PRO A 89 7.30 -3.92 -13.45
CA PRO A 89 8.35 -4.35 -12.54
C PRO A 89 9.11 -3.18 -11.89
N GLU A 90 9.40 -2.11 -12.64
CA GLU A 90 10.06 -0.93 -12.06
C GLU A 90 9.19 -0.24 -11.00
N SER A 91 7.89 -0.06 -11.28
CA SER A 91 6.93 0.48 -10.32
C SER A 91 6.81 -0.39 -9.08
N TYR A 92 6.78 -1.71 -9.26
CA TYR A 92 6.78 -2.66 -8.16
C TYR A 92 8.04 -2.49 -7.32
N ASP A 93 9.23 -2.63 -7.91
CA ASP A 93 10.51 -2.61 -7.19
C ASP A 93 10.67 -1.35 -6.34
N LYS A 94 10.33 -0.18 -6.89
CA LYS A 94 10.44 1.11 -6.19
C LYS A 94 9.44 1.27 -5.05
N ALA A 95 8.18 0.91 -5.27
CA ALA A 95 7.16 1.02 -4.23
C ALA A 95 7.39 0.01 -3.09
N VAL A 96 7.86 -1.19 -3.45
CA VAL A 96 8.15 -2.29 -2.52
C VAL A 96 9.38 -1.98 -1.68
N GLU A 97 10.43 -1.39 -2.26
CA GLU A 97 11.58 -0.90 -1.51
C GLU A 97 11.15 0.11 -0.44
N ALA A 98 10.29 1.08 -0.80
CA ALA A 98 9.77 2.07 0.13
C ALA A 98 8.89 1.44 1.23
N LEU A 99 8.02 0.49 0.89
CA LEU A 99 7.21 -0.24 1.86
C LEU A 99 8.08 -1.06 2.82
N ARG A 100 9.11 -1.74 2.30
CA ARG A 100 10.07 -2.50 3.12
C ARG A 100 10.72 -1.61 4.15
N THR A 101 11.25 -0.45 3.74
CA THR A 101 11.88 0.52 4.67
C THR A 101 10.90 1.05 5.72
N LEU A 102 9.65 1.32 5.34
CA LEU A 102 8.61 1.72 6.29
C LEU A 102 8.31 0.61 7.30
N GLY A 103 8.13 -0.63 6.84
CA GLY A 103 7.89 -1.76 7.73
C GLY A 103 9.06 -2.05 8.67
N GLU A 104 10.30 -1.89 8.19
CA GLU A 104 11.48 -2.03 9.05
C GLU A 104 11.49 -1.00 10.19
N SER A 105 11.11 0.26 9.94
CA SER A 105 11.08 1.29 10.99
C SER A 105 10.01 1.01 12.06
N VAL A 106 8.87 0.45 11.66
CA VAL A 106 7.78 0.06 12.57
C VAL A 106 8.11 -1.22 13.32
N VAL A 107 8.60 -2.25 12.64
CA VAL A 107 8.89 -3.57 13.23
C VAL A 107 10.10 -3.48 14.18
N TYR A 108 11.16 -2.77 13.78
CA TYR A 108 12.35 -2.58 14.62
C TYR A 108 12.03 -1.88 15.95
N SER A 109 11.07 -0.96 15.94
CA SER A 109 10.70 -0.19 17.14
C SER A 109 9.90 -1.01 18.16
N ASN A 110 9.25 -2.10 17.74
CA ASN A 110 8.22 -2.76 18.53
C ASN A 110 8.47 -4.25 18.82
N HIS A 111 9.43 -4.91 18.15
CA HIS A 111 9.53 -6.37 18.15
C HIS A 111 10.96 -6.93 18.23
N PRO A 112 11.12 -8.18 18.72
CA PRO A 112 12.39 -8.91 18.68
C PRO A 112 12.91 -9.20 17.25
N GLU A 113 14.23 -9.43 17.11
CA GLU A 113 14.93 -9.59 15.82
C GLU A 113 14.34 -10.64 14.86
N ASN A 114 13.67 -11.66 15.40
CA ASN A 114 13.03 -12.72 14.61
C ASN A 114 11.84 -12.21 13.76
N ILE A 115 11.11 -11.19 14.22
CA ILE A 115 9.99 -10.61 13.46
C ILE A 115 10.52 -9.70 12.34
N LEU A 116 11.61 -8.99 12.57
CA LEU A 116 12.30 -8.20 11.53
C LEU A 116 12.83 -9.09 10.40
N GLN A 117 13.34 -10.27 10.73
CA GLN A 117 13.78 -11.24 9.74
C GLN A 117 12.63 -11.75 8.87
N GLN A 118 11.49 -12.10 9.49
CA GLN A 118 10.29 -12.52 8.75
C GLN A 118 9.77 -11.42 7.83
N TRP A 119 9.81 -10.15 8.27
CA TRP A 119 9.44 -9.02 7.41
C TRP A 119 10.33 -8.91 6.17
N ARG A 120 11.65 -9.07 6.34
CA ARG A 120 12.61 -9.00 5.22
C ARG A 120 12.42 -10.13 4.22
N GLU A 121 11.98 -11.30 4.66
CA GLU A 121 11.74 -12.48 3.81
C GLU A 121 10.51 -12.35 2.89
N LEU A 122 9.67 -11.33 3.08
CA LEU A 122 8.52 -11.06 2.21
C LEU A 122 8.91 -10.44 0.85
N PHE A 123 10.16 -9.99 0.69
CA PHE A 123 10.64 -9.20 -0.44
C PHE A 123 11.79 -9.89 -1.17
#